data_AF-A0A2P5MZ20-F1
#
_entry.id   AF-A0A2P5MZ20-F1
#
_cell.length_a   1.000
_cell.length_b   1.000
_cell.length_c   1.000
_cell.angle_alpha   90.00
_cell.angle_beta   90.00
_cell.angle_gamma   90.00
#
_symmetry.space_group_name_H-M   'P 1'
#
loop_
_entity.id
_entity.type
_entity.pdbx_description
1 polymer ?
#
loop_
_entity_poly.entity_id
_entity_poly.type
_entity_poly.pdbx_seq_one_letter_code
_entity_poly.pdbx_strand_id
1 'polypeptide(L)'
;LAKLLKHGQSIAICEQIGDPATSKGPVDRKVVRIVTPGTVTDEALLEERKDNLLVAVCAVDKLYGIASLDLTSGRFVLQQSNSEDQLLSECARLNPAELLFSEDWLLPAALKQRSGLSRRPPWHFEPESARQLVLKQFNTLDLKGYGCENMSAAIAAAGALLQYVKDTQQSALPHIQGISTENSDDSILLDAASRRNLELDFHPSGQLQYTLFGVLDKTSTAMGSRCLRRWINRPLRDRKILNNRYACIDSLLNDRLYQAVQTQLKQVGDIERISSRIALKSARPRDLLVLRNTLAVLPGLQRVLIDSDNPQLGLLRKNIGEQPDMLALLQKAIIDNPPVLIRDGGVIAPGYHPELDELRNLSQNADQFLIDMENREKAATGLTNLKVNYNRVHGYYIEISRLHAEKVPVHYTRKQTLKGVERYITEELKAFEDKVLSAREKSLSFEKSLYEELLNLIGASLPELQRCAAGLAELDVLSNFAERADTLNLSQPTLLDKAGITIEGGRHLVVEQVSDIPFVANDLTFSNQRRMLVITGPNMGGKSTYMR
;
A
#
# COMPACT_ATOMS: atom_id res chain seq x y z
N LEU A 1 8.85 -15.24 -3.86
CA LEU A 1 7.56 -14.75 -3.33
C LEU A 1 6.61 -14.32 -4.45
N ALA A 2 6.90 -13.27 -5.23
CA ALA A 2 6.00 -12.75 -6.28
C ALA A 2 5.42 -13.81 -7.23
N LYS A 3 6.24 -14.71 -7.78
CA LYS A 3 5.77 -15.78 -8.67
C LYS A 3 4.77 -16.74 -7.99
N LEU A 4 5.01 -17.11 -6.74
CA LEU A 4 4.16 -18.02 -5.98
C LEU A 4 2.79 -17.38 -5.67
N LEU A 5 2.80 -16.10 -5.27
CA LEU A 5 1.57 -15.34 -5.00
C LEU A 5 0.71 -15.17 -6.25
N LYS A 6 1.32 -14.93 -7.42
CA LYS A 6 0.60 -14.91 -8.71
C LYS A 6 -0.10 -16.24 -9.03
N HIS A 7 0.40 -17.36 -8.50
CA HIS A 7 -0.24 -18.68 -8.60
C HIS A 7 -1.16 -19.00 -7.41
N GLY A 8 -1.46 -18.02 -6.56
CA GLY A 8 -2.36 -18.20 -5.40
C GLY A 8 -1.75 -19.00 -4.25
N GLN A 9 -0.43 -19.19 -4.21
CA GLN A 9 0.24 -20.01 -3.20
C GLN A 9 0.59 -19.17 -1.96
N SER A 10 0.35 -19.73 -0.77
CA SER A 10 0.76 -19.16 0.51
C SER A 10 2.17 -19.62 0.89
N ILE A 11 2.97 -18.74 1.51
CA ILE A 11 4.36 -19.03 1.91
C ILE A 11 4.55 -18.71 3.38
N ALA A 12 4.87 -19.71 4.21
CA ALA A 12 5.32 -19.50 5.58
C ALA A 12 6.81 -19.15 5.61
N ILE A 13 7.16 -18.03 6.24
CA ILE A 13 8.55 -17.58 6.42
C ILE A 13 9.00 -18.02 7.81
N CYS A 14 9.98 -18.92 7.83
CA CYS A 14 10.57 -19.47 9.05
C CYS A 14 11.97 -18.89 9.23
N GLU A 15 12.17 -18.14 10.31
CA GLU A 15 13.44 -17.49 10.64
C GLU A 15 14.04 -18.09 11.91
N GLN A 16 15.36 -17.92 12.07
CA GLN A 16 16.07 -18.31 13.28
C GLN A 16 15.81 -17.27 14.38
N ILE A 17 15.49 -17.74 15.58
CA ILE A 17 15.23 -16.91 16.75
C ILE A 17 16.31 -17.17 17.80
N GLY A 18 16.93 -16.09 18.27
CA GLY A 18 18.01 -16.14 19.24
C GLY A 18 19.40 -16.18 18.61
N ASP A 19 20.42 -16.16 19.45
CA ASP A 19 21.82 -16.11 19.03
C ASP A 19 22.38 -17.53 18.84
N PRO A 20 22.84 -17.89 17.62
CA PRO A 20 23.52 -19.15 17.35
C PRO A 20 24.71 -19.41 18.28
N ALA A 21 25.43 -18.36 18.72
CA ALA A 21 26.60 -18.49 19.57
C ALA A 21 26.27 -18.96 20.99
N THR A 22 25.06 -18.69 21.47
CA THR A 22 24.60 -19.09 22.81
C THR A 22 23.82 -20.40 22.84
N SER A 23 23.54 -21.00 21.67
CA SER A 23 22.66 -22.17 21.54
C SER A 23 23.47 -23.47 21.53
N LYS A 24 23.22 -24.38 22.48
CA LYS A 24 23.91 -25.70 22.56
C LYS A 24 23.44 -26.74 21.50
N GLY A 25 22.53 -26.37 20.60
CA GLY A 25 21.95 -27.22 19.55
C GLY A 25 21.42 -26.40 18.37
N PRO A 26 20.61 -26.96 17.46
CA PRO A 26 19.97 -26.20 16.39
C PRO A 26 19.23 -24.99 16.96
N VAL A 27 19.50 -23.81 16.40
CA VAL A 27 18.86 -22.55 16.82
C VAL A 27 17.35 -22.67 16.66
N ASP A 28 16.61 -22.13 17.63
CA ASP A 28 15.15 -22.14 17.59
C ASP A 28 14.63 -21.52 16.29
N ARG A 29 13.57 -22.08 15.73
CA ARG A 29 13.00 -21.66 14.45
C ARG A 29 11.53 -21.41 14.61
N LYS A 30 11.11 -20.19 14.27
CA LYS A 30 9.70 -19.79 14.33
C LYS A 30 9.24 -19.31 12.96
N VAL A 31 8.01 -19.67 12.63
CA VAL A 31 7.29 -19.01 11.55
C VAL A 31 6.98 -17.61 12.03
N VAL A 32 7.62 -16.60 11.44
CA VAL A 32 7.48 -15.18 11.85
C VAL A 32 6.39 -14.45 11.04
N ARG A 33 6.06 -14.98 9.86
CA ARG A 33 5.05 -14.40 8.96
C ARG A 33 4.59 -15.46 7.97
N ILE A 34 3.31 -15.41 7.59
CA ILE A 34 2.79 -16.18 6.46
C ILE A 34 2.33 -15.18 5.40
N VAL A 35 2.96 -15.23 4.22
CA VAL A 35 2.63 -14.35 3.09
C VAL A 35 1.62 -15.07 2.21
N THR A 36 0.41 -14.52 2.12
CA THR A 36 -0.71 -15.10 1.36
C THR A 36 -1.23 -14.08 0.35
N PRO A 37 -1.93 -14.49 -0.73
CA PRO A 37 -2.37 -13.57 -1.76
C PRO A 37 -3.20 -12.38 -1.22
N GLY A 38 -4.02 -12.58 -0.19
CA GLY A 38 -4.84 -11.53 0.41
C GLY A 38 -4.14 -10.69 1.49
N THR A 39 -2.97 -11.09 1.98
CA THR A 39 -2.32 -10.48 3.17
C THR A 39 -0.96 -9.85 2.88
N VAL A 40 -0.68 -9.60 1.60
CA VAL A 40 0.54 -8.93 1.14
C VAL A 40 0.48 -7.44 1.42
N THR A 41 1.55 -6.88 2.01
CA THR A 41 1.70 -5.43 2.25
C THR A 41 2.95 -4.83 1.61
N ASP A 42 3.87 -5.68 1.14
CA ASP A 42 5.10 -5.27 0.48
C ASP A 42 4.79 -4.69 -0.91
N GLU A 43 5.22 -3.44 -1.14
CA GLU A 43 4.98 -2.69 -2.39
C GLU A 43 5.45 -3.45 -3.64
N ALA A 44 6.61 -4.11 -3.57
CA ALA A 44 7.17 -4.88 -4.69
C ALA A 44 6.35 -6.12 -5.10
N LEU A 45 5.36 -6.49 -4.30
CA LEU A 45 4.47 -7.63 -4.53
C LEU A 45 3.05 -7.21 -4.90
N LEU A 46 2.75 -5.91 -4.87
CA LEU A 46 1.44 -5.34 -5.10
C LEU A 46 1.38 -4.60 -6.44
N GLU A 47 0.21 -4.58 -7.04
CA GLU A 47 -0.10 -3.65 -8.12
C GLU A 47 -0.41 -2.28 -7.51
N GLU A 48 0.20 -1.23 -8.05
CA GLU A 48 0.10 0.12 -7.49
C GLU A 48 -1.34 0.65 -7.54
N ARG A 49 -2.01 0.52 -8.69
CA ARG A 49 -3.33 1.10 -9.00
C ARG A 49 -4.52 0.16 -8.74
N LYS A 50 -4.32 -0.88 -7.94
CA LYS A 50 -5.35 -1.90 -7.67
C LYS A 50 -5.37 -2.29 -6.19
N ASP A 51 -6.57 -2.39 -5.63
CA ASP A 51 -6.78 -2.92 -4.27
C ASP A 51 -6.44 -4.42 -4.23
N ASN A 52 -5.87 -4.87 -3.10
CA ASN A 52 -5.56 -6.28 -2.86
C ASN A 52 -6.39 -6.79 -1.68
N LEU A 53 -7.61 -7.25 -1.98
CA LEU A 53 -8.60 -7.57 -0.95
C LEU A 53 -8.49 -9.02 -0.46
N LEU A 54 -8.49 -9.16 0.86
CA LEU A 54 -8.89 -10.38 1.56
C LEU A 54 -10.39 -10.30 1.84
N VAL A 55 -11.14 -11.32 1.47
CA VAL A 55 -12.59 -11.38 1.74
C VAL A 55 -12.90 -12.66 2.49
N ALA A 56 -13.80 -12.60 3.47
CA ALA A 56 -14.39 -13.75 4.12
C ALA A 56 -15.89 -13.78 3.83
N VAL A 57 -16.41 -14.99 3.61
CA VAL A 57 -17.83 -15.25 3.34
C VAL A 57 -18.34 -16.41 4.18
N CYS A 58 -19.56 -16.30 4.67
CA CYS A 58 -20.23 -17.37 5.39
C CYS A 58 -21.76 -17.26 5.25
N ALA A 59 -22.46 -18.32 5.66
CA ALA A 59 -23.90 -18.34 5.78
C ALA A 59 -24.29 -18.64 7.24
N VAL A 60 -25.12 -17.79 7.84
CA VAL A 60 -25.64 -17.93 9.22
C VAL A 60 -27.14 -17.66 9.16
N ASP A 61 -27.98 -18.58 9.65
CA ASP A 61 -29.45 -18.43 9.69
C ASP A 61 -30.11 -17.96 8.37
N LYS A 62 -29.62 -18.48 7.23
CA LYS A 62 -30.04 -18.11 5.85
C LYS A 62 -29.66 -16.69 5.41
N LEU A 63 -28.82 -16.01 6.17
CA LEU A 63 -28.19 -14.75 5.79
C LEU A 63 -26.75 -15.03 5.35
N TYR A 64 -26.29 -14.30 4.36
CA TYR A 64 -24.92 -14.35 3.88
C TYR A 64 -24.15 -13.15 4.42
N GLY A 65 -23.03 -13.45 5.08
CA GLY A 65 -22.10 -12.46 5.59
C GLY A 65 -20.93 -12.27 4.66
N ILE A 66 -20.53 -11.02 4.43
CA ILE A 66 -19.33 -10.68 3.67
C ILE A 66 -18.51 -9.70 4.50
N ALA A 67 -17.23 -10.01 4.67
CA ALA A 67 -16.27 -9.13 5.29
C ALA A 67 -15.10 -8.94 4.33
N SER A 68 -14.73 -7.70 4.03
CA SER A 68 -13.62 -7.39 3.12
C SER A 68 -12.61 -6.47 3.78
N LEU A 69 -11.34 -6.83 3.69
CA LEU A 69 -10.23 -6.06 4.23
C LEU A 69 -9.20 -5.80 3.14
N ASP A 70 -8.82 -4.54 3.00
CA ASP A 70 -7.56 -4.16 2.37
C ASP A 70 -6.52 -3.93 3.47
N LEU A 71 -5.62 -4.90 3.63
CA LEU A 71 -4.55 -4.81 4.64
C LEU A 71 -3.57 -3.66 4.35
N THR A 72 -3.52 -3.18 3.11
CA THR A 72 -2.60 -2.10 2.72
C THR A 72 -3.14 -0.71 3.03
N SER A 73 -4.44 -0.56 3.28
CA SER A 73 -5.06 0.71 3.69
C SER A 73 -5.71 0.66 5.08
N GLY A 74 -5.96 -0.54 5.61
CA GLY A 74 -6.74 -0.75 6.83
C GLY A 74 -8.26 -0.65 6.60
N ARG A 75 -8.71 -0.50 5.35
CA ARG A 75 -10.13 -0.40 5.03
C ARG A 75 -10.83 -1.72 5.29
N PHE A 76 -11.73 -1.73 6.26
CA PHE A 76 -12.52 -2.90 6.65
C PHE A 76 -14.02 -2.63 6.45
N VAL A 77 -14.65 -3.43 5.59
CA VAL A 77 -16.05 -3.26 5.17
C VAL A 77 -16.84 -4.53 5.41
N LEU A 78 -18.01 -4.40 6.02
CA LEU A 78 -18.97 -5.49 6.25
C LEU A 78 -20.24 -5.30 5.43
N GLN A 79 -20.79 -6.42 4.99
CA GLN A 79 -22.08 -6.49 4.31
C GLN A 79 -22.85 -7.74 4.76
N GLN A 80 -24.17 -7.63 4.72
CA GLN A 80 -25.07 -8.75 4.96
C GLN A 80 -26.17 -8.76 3.90
N SER A 81 -26.41 -9.93 3.31
CA SER A 81 -27.49 -10.13 2.34
C SER A 81 -28.34 -11.33 2.71
N ASN A 82 -29.55 -11.38 2.16
CA ASN A 82 -30.47 -12.51 2.30
C ASN A 82 -30.59 -13.36 1.02
N SER A 83 -29.73 -13.08 0.02
CA SER A 83 -29.80 -13.67 -1.30
C SER A 83 -28.41 -14.12 -1.76
N GLU A 84 -28.33 -15.36 -2.26
CA GLU A 84 -27.10 -15.90 -2.85
C GLU A 84 -26.66 -15.09 -4.08
N ASP A 85 -27.61 -14.61 -4.90
CA ASP A 85 -27.29 -13.81 -6.09
C ASP A 85 -26.62 -12.48 -5.70
N GLN A 86 -27.06 -11.86 -4.61
CA GLN A 86 -26.41 -10.66 -4.06
C GLN A 86 -24.99 -10.97 -3.57
N LEU A 87 -24.80 -12.09 -2.84
CA LEU A 87 -23.47 -12.54 -2.44
C LEU A 87 -22.54 -12.75 -3.64
N LEU A 88 -23.03 -13.37 -4.71
CA LEU A 88 -22.26 -13.61 -5.93
C LEU A 88 -21.90 -12.31 -6.66
N SER A 89 -22.85 -11.36 -6.74
CA SER A 89 -22.63 -10.03 -7.31
C SER A 89 -21.57 -9.24 -6.53
N GLU A 90 -21.65 -9.25 -5.19
CA GLU A 90 -20.68 -8.56 -4.33
C GLU A 90 -19.30 -9.21 -4.39
N CYS A 91 -19.20 -10.54 -4.40
CA CYS A 91 -17.94 -11.25 -4.65
C CYS A 91 -17.32 -10.90 -6.01
N ALA A 92 -18.14 -10.71 -7.05
CA ALA A 92 -17.67 -10.30 -8.36
C ALA A 92 -17.20 -8.84 -8.37
N ARG A 93 -17.88 -7.94 -7.64
CA ARG A 93 -17.49 -6.54 -7.47
C ARG A 93 -16.18 -6.39 -6.69
N LEU A 94 -16.07 -7.06 -5.55
CA LEU A 94 -14.89 -6.99 -4.68
C LEU A 94 -13.68 -7.67 -5.33
N ASN A 95 -13.92 -8.71 -6.13
CA ASN A 95 -12.90 -9.49 -6.82
C ASN A 95 -11.68 -9.82 -5.92
N PRO A 96 -11.89 -10.53 -4.79
CA PRO A 96 -10.84 -10.81 -3.82
C PRO A 96 -9.63 -11.50 -4.42
N ALA A 97 -8.44 -11.12 -3.94
CA ALA A 97 -7.19 -11.84 -4.16
C ALA A 97 -7.15 -13.15 -3.37
N GLU A 98 -7.82 -13.18 -2.21
CA GLU A 98 -8.03 -14.37 -1.40
C GLU A 98 -9.42 -14.36 -0.75
N LEU A 99 -10.11 -15.51 -0.80
CA LEU A 99 -11.46 -15.70 -0.28
C LEU A 99 -11.47 -16.79 0.80
N LEU A 100 -11.76 -16.39 2.03
CA LEU A 100 -11.95 -17.26 3.18
C LEU A 100 -13.40 -17.77 3.24
N PHE A 101 -13.58 -19.04 3.52
CA PHE A 101 -14.90 -19.62 3.74
C PHE A 101 -14.83 -20.82 4.70
N SER A 102 -15.95 -21.11 5.34
CA SER A 102 -16.07 -22.24 6.26
C SER A 102 -16.05 -23.58 5.53
N GLU A 103 -15.35 -24.58 6.08
CA GLU A 103 -15.24 -25.90 5.47
C GLU A 103 -16.53 -26.73 5.48
N ASP A 104 -17.44 -26.45 6.41
CA ASP A 104 -18.76 -27.07 6.53
C ASP A 104 -19.82 -26.42 5.61
N TRP A 105 -19.51 -25.26 5.03
CA TRP A 105 -20.40 -24.57 4.12
C TRP A 105 -20.13 -24.98 2.67
N LEU A 106 -21.18 -25.46 2.00
CA LEU A 106 -21.12 -25.78 0.58
C LEU A 106 -21.03 -24.49 -0.24
N LEU A 107 -19.81 -24.10 -0.58
CA LEU A 107 -19.54 -22.90 -1.38
C LEU A 107 -20.31 -22.95 -2.72
N PRO A 108 -20.98 -21.86 -3.14
CA PRO A 108 -21.65 -21.77 -4.43
C PRO A 108 -20.72 -22.12 -5.61
N ALA A 109 -21.25 -22.82 -6.62
CA ALA A 109 -20.45 -23.32 -7.76
C ALA A 109 -19.70 -22.20 -8.51
N ALA A 110 -20.31 -21.01 -8.62
CA ALA A 110 -19.69 -19.84 -9.24
C ALA A 110 -18.43 -19.34 -8.51
N LEU A 111 -18.33 -19.55 -7.19
CA LEU A 111 -17.15 -19.18 -6.41
C LEU A 111 -16.06 -20.27 -6.40
N LYS A 112 -16.42 -21.55 -6.61
CA LYS A 112 -15.46 -22.68 -6.64
C LYS A 112 -14.41 -22.55 -7.75
N GLN A 113 -14.70 -21.83 -8.82
CA GLN A 113 -13.79 -21.63 -9.95
C GLN A 113 -12.76 -20.52 -9.71
N ARG A 114 -12.86 -19.77 -8.60
CA ARG A 114 -11.94 -18.69 -8.29
C ARG A 114 -10.59 -19.24 -7.81
N SER A 115 -9.52 -18.49 -8.10
CA SER A 115 -8.23 -18.67 -7.41
C SER A 115 -8.27 -18.09 -6.00
N GLY A 116 -7.31 -18.46 -5.16
CA GLY A 116 -7.17 -17.91 -3.81
C GLY A 116 -8.26 -18.36 -2.84
N LEU A 117 -8.85 -19.54 -3.03
CA LEU A 117 -9.81 -20.10 -2.08
C LEU A 117 -9.09 -20.65 -0.85
N SER A 118 -9.53 -20.25 0.33
CA SER A 118 -8.90 -20.55 1.61
C SER A 118 -9.93 -21.14 2.58
N ARG A 119 -9.90 -22.46 2.77
CA ARG A 119 -10.80 -23.16 3.70
C ARG A 119 -10.40 -22.85 5.13
N ARG A 120 -11.38 -22.57 5.98
CA ARG A 120 -11.18 -22.27 7.39
C ARG A 120 -12.14 -23.12 8.25
N PRO A 121 -11.72 -23.49 9.47
CA PRO A 121 -12.59 -24.26 10.34
C PRO A 121 -13.85 -23.49 10.77
N PRO A 122 -14.98 -24.17 11.06
CA PRO A 122 -16.27 -23.51 11.29
C PRO A 122 -16.29 -22.64 12.54
N TRP A 123 -15.52 -23.00 13.58
CA TRP A 123 -15.43 -22.23 14.81
C TRP A 123 -14.82 -20.82 14.62
N HIS A 124 -14.15 -20.55 13.50
CA HIS A 124 -13.71 -19.18 13.15
C HIS A 124 -14.88 -18.27 12.72
N PHE A 125 -15.99 -18.85 12.25
CA PHE A 125 -17.19 -18.15 11.80
C PHE A 125 -18.32 -18.22 12.83
N GLU A 126 -18.05 -18.61 14.07
CA GLU A 126 -19.06 -18.59 15.13
C GLU A 126 -19.35 -17.13 15.52
N PRO A 127 -20.61 -16.64 15.41
CA PRO A 127 -20.93 -15.22 15.56
C PRO A 127 -20.51 -14.61 16.91
N GLU A 128 -20.67 -15.33 18.01
CA GLU A 128 -20.38 -14.88 19.36
C GLU A 128 -18.88 -14.67 19.58
N SER A 129 -18.05 -15.67 19.29
CA SER A 129 -16.59 -15.57 19.32
C SER A 129 -16.08 -14.49 18.36
N ALA A 130 -16.63 -14.44 17.14
CA ALA A 130 -16.31 -13.42 16.15
C ALA A 130 -16.62 -12.01 16.67
N ARG A 131 -17.78 -11.80 17.32
CA ARG A 131 -18.14 -10.53 17.94
C ARG A 131 -17.14 -10.11 19.01
N GLN A 132 -16.72 -11.05 19.87
CA GLN A 132 -15.71 -10.76 20.90
C GLN A 132 -14.36 -10.36 20.28
N LEU A 133 -13.93 -11.03 19.20
CA LEU A 133 -12.70 -10.68 18.48
C LEU A 133 -12.77 -9.28 17.87
N VAL A 134 -13.90 -8.93 17.23
CA VAL A 134 -14.14 -7.62 16.64
C VAL A 134 -14.13 -6.53 17.72
N LEU A 135 -14.87 -6.71 18.82
CA LEU A 135 -14.89 -5.75 19.93
C LEU A 135 -13.51 -5.54 20.56
N LYS A 136 -12.75 -6.63 20.73
CA LYS A 136 -11.38 -6.58 21.25
C LYS A 136 -10.44 -5.83 20.30
N GLN A 137 -10.57 -6.02 18.99
CA GLN A 137 -9.75 -5.32 17.99
C GLN A 137 -9.96 -3.81 18.05
N PHE A 138 -11.21 -3.35 18.17
CA PHE A 138 -11.54 -1.92 18.18
C PHE A 138 -11.58 -1.28 19.57
N ASN A 139 -11.38 -2.08 20.62
CA ASN A 139 -11.49 -1.64 22.00
C ASN A 139 -12.84 -0.93 22.29
N THR A 140 -13.94 -1.54 21.84
CA THR A 140 -15.31 -1.02 21.97
C THR A 140 -16.19 -1.97 22.78
N LEU A 141 -17.27 -1.45 23.36
CA LEU A 141 -18.24 -2.24 24.15
C LEU A 141 -19.32 -2.87 23.28
N ASP A 142 -19.71 -2.18 22.20
CA ASP A 142 -20.68 -2.64 21.21
C ASP A 142 -20.29 -2.17 19.80
N LEU A 143 -21.03 -2.65 18.80
CA LEU A 143 -20.83 -2.36 17.39
C LEU A 143 -21.91 -1.40 16.84
N LYS A 144 -22.68 -0.75 17.72
CA LYS A 144 -23.74 0.20 17.31
C LYS A 144 -23.14 1.41 16.61
N GLY A 145 -22.00 1.91 17.09
CA GLY A 145 -21.27 3.03 16.48
C GLY A 145 -20.79 2.75 15.05
N TYR A 146 -20.61 1.47 14.69
CA TYR A 146 -20.24 1.04 13.33
C TYR A 146 -21.44 0.65 12.48
N GLY A 147 -22.66 0.66 13.03
CA GLY A 147 -23.87 0.30 12.32
C GLY A 147 -24.01 -1.19 11.98
N CYS A 148 -23.24 -2.08 12.61
CA CYS A 148 -23.26 -3.53 12.32
C CYS A 148 -23.75 -4.42 13.48
N GLU A 149 -24.24 -3.85 14.59
CA GLU A 149 -24.65 -4.60 15.79
C GLU A 149 -25.53 -5.83 15.50
N ASN A 150 -26.46 -5.73 14.54
CA ASN A 150 -27.41 -6.79 14.20
C ASN A 150 -27.02 -7.60 12.95
N MET A 151 -25.79 -7.45 12.44
CA MET A 151 -25.31 -8.13 11.24
C MET A 151 -24.52 -9.40 11.61
N SER A 152 -25.18 -10.37 12.26
CA SER A 152 -24.53 -11.57 12.83
C SER A 152 -23.70 -12.35 11.80
N ALA A 153 -24.21 -12.53 10.58
CA ALA A 153 -23.48 -13.22 9.51
C ALA A 153 -22.25 -12.42 9.07
N ALA A 154 -22.37 -11.10 8.94
CA ALA A 154 -21.23 -10.25 8.56
C ALA A 154 -20.16 -10.20 9.67
N ILE A 155 -20.58 -10.18 10.93
CA ILE A 155 -19.69 -10.24 12.10
C ILE A 155 -18.95 -11.57 12.13
N ALA A 156 -19.64 -12.70 11.88
CA ALA A 156 -19.01 -14.02 11.76
C ALA A 156 -17.90 -14.03 10.69
N ALA A 157 -18.18 -13.51 9.49
CA ALA A 157 -17.17 -13.36 8.44
C ALA A 157 -16.01 -12.44 8.89
N ALA A 158 -16.31 -11.35 9.60
CA ALA A 158 -15.32 -10.40 10.10
C ALA A 158 -14.36 -11.05 11.12
N GLY A 159 -14.89 -11.86 12.05
CA GLY A 159 -14.08 -12.57 13.03
C GLY A 159 -13.13 -13.57 12.40
N ALA A 160 -13.61 -14.37 11.44
CA ALA A 160 -12.78 -15.29 10.68
C ALA A 160 -11.66 -14.57 9.91
N LEU A 161 -11.99 -13.43 9.31
CA LEU A 161 -11.03 -12.58 8.60
C LEU A 161 -9.97 -12.03 9.56
N LEU A 162 -10.37 -11.43 10.68
CA LEU A 162 -9.45 -10.86 11.67
C LEU A 162 -8.52 -11.92 12.26
N GLN A 163 -9.06 -13.10 12.60
CA GLN A 163 -8.26 -14.21 13.10
C GLN A 163 -7.22 -14.64 12.07
N TYR A 164 -7.61 -14.75 10.80
CA TYR A 164 -6.69 -15.09 9.72
C TYR A 164 -5.58 -14.06 9.51
N VAL A 165 -5.91 -12.76 9.55
CA VAL A 165 -4.91 -11.69 9.44
C VAL A 165 -3.96 -11.72 10.63
N LYS A 166 -4.46 -11.96 11.84
CA LYS A 166 -3.65 -12.11 13.04
C LYS A 166 -2.67 -13.28 12.93
N ASP A 167 -3.13 -14.43 12.41
CA ASP A 167 -2.29 -15.62 12.24
C ASP A 167 -1.21 -15.44 11.15
N THR A 168 -1.54 -14.68 10.09
CA THR A 168 -0.61 -14.43 8.97
C THR A 168 0.41 -13.34 9.26
N GLN A 169 0.01 -12.24 9.92
CA GLN A 169 0.91 -11.12 10.25
C GLN A 169 1.65 -11.28 11.57
N GLN A 170 1.12 -12.08 12.51
CA GLN A 170 1.68 -12.31 13.85
C GLN A 170 2.08 -11.02 14.61
N SER A 171 1.39 -9.92 14.34
CA SER A 171 1.68 -8.60 14.89
C SER A 171 0.38 -7.85 15.18
N ALA A 172 0.47 -6.77 15.96
CA ALA A 172 -0.66 -5.87 16.18
C ALA A 172 -1.03 -5.15 14.87
N LEU A 173 -2.31 -4.86 14.69
CA LEU A 173 -2.86 -4.25 13.46
C LEU A 173 -3.47 -2.86 13.75
N PRO A 174 -2.67 -1.87 14.17
CA PRO A 174 -3.21 -0.58 14.66
C PRO A 174 -3.80 0.32 13.55
N HIS A 175 -3.54 0.02 12.28
CA HIS A 175 -4.12 0.71 11.13
C HIS A 175 -5.56 0.27 10.81
N ILE A 176 -6.02 -0.85 11.36
CA ILE A 176 -7.41 -1.28 11.25
C ILE A 176 -8.18 -0.61 12.40
N GLN A 177 -8.61 0.63 12.18
CA GLN A 177 -9.16 1.52 13.22
C GLN A 177 -10.69 1.50 13.33
N GLY A 178 -11.38 0.93 12.36
CA GLY A 178 -12.83 0.81 12.41
C GLY A 178 -13.38 -0.11 11.34
N ILE A 179 -14.69 -0.30 11.40
CA ILE A 179 -15.49 -1.00 10.41
C ILE A 179 -16.45 -0.02 9.77
N SER A 180 -16.67 -0.18 8.48
CA SER A 180 -17.79 0.43 7.78
C SER A 180 -18.78 -0.64 7.32
N THR A 181 -20.06 -0.30 7.29
CA THR A 181 -21.10 -1.14 6.71
C THR A 181 -21.48 -0.62 5.35
N GLU A 182 -21.72 -1.53 4.41
CA GLU A 182 -22.33 -1.21 3.12
C GLU A 182 -23.65 -1.96 3.00
N ASN A 183 -24.73 -1.23 2.69
CA ASN A 183 -25.99 -1.84 2.31
C ASN A 183 -26.09 -1.91 0.79
N SER A 184 -26.67 -3.01 0.30
CA SER A 184 -26.97 -3.20 -1.13
C SER A 184 -27.83 -2.07 -1.69
N ASP A 185 -28.70 -1.48 -0.86
CA ASP A 185 -29.63 -0.42 -1.25
C ASP A 185 -28.98 0.96 -1.43
N ASP A 186 -27.75 1.17 -0.94
CA ASP A 186 -27.04 2.45 -1.03
C ASP A 186 -26.44 2.70 -2.43
N SER A 187 -26.35 1.65 -3.24
CA SER A 187 -25.71 1.68 -4.56
C SER A 187 -26.55 1.02 -5.64
N ILE A 188 -26.26 1.32 -6.90
CA ILE A 188 -26.86 0.63 -8.04
C ILE A 188 -26.29 -0.79 -8.10
N LEU A 189 -27.16 -1.78 -7.96
CA LEU A 189 -26.80 -3.19 -8.09
C LEU A 189 -26.49 -3.52 -9.54
N LEU A 190 -25.27 -3.99 -9.78
CA LEU A 190 -24.80 -4.48 -11.07
C LEU A 190 -24.43 -5.95 -10.92
N ASP A 191 -25.16 -6.82 -11.62
CA ASP A 191 -24.84 -8.24 -11.64
C ASP A 191 -23.49 -8.51 -12.31
N ALA A 192 -22.96 -9.73 -12.11
CA ALA A 192 -21.65 -10.09 -12.64
C ALA A 192 -21.59 -10.03 -14.17
N ALA A 193 -22.71 -10.28 -14.87
CA ALA A 193 -22.78 -10.23 -16.32
C ALA A 193 -22.71 -8.79 -16.84
N SER A 194 -23.46 -7.86 -16.24
CA SER A 194 -23.47 -6.44 -16.57
C SER A 194 -22.08 -5.84 -16.36
N ARG A 195 -21.40 -6.15 -15.25
CA ARG A 195 -20.02 -5.68 -15.00
C ARG A 195 -19.04 -6.11 -16.08
N ARG A 196 -19.12 -7.36 -16.53
CA ARG A 196 -18.29 -7.89 -17.63
C ARG A 196 -18.64 -7.25 -18.96
N ASN A 197 -19.92 -7.07 -19.24
CA ASN A 197 -20.39 -6.53 -20.53
C ASN A 197 -20.16 -5.02 -20.68
N LEU A 198 -20.17 -4.28 -19.56
CA LEU A 198 -19.85 -2.86 -19.50
C LEU A 198 -18.34 -2.59 -19.44
N GLU A 199 -17.52 -3.64 -19.25
CA GLU A 199 -16.05 -3.56 -19.26
C GLU A 199 -15.54 -2.44 -18.34
N LEU A 200 -16.10 -2.37 -17.13
CA LEU A 200 -15.89 -1.24 -16.21
C LEU A 200 -14.41 -1.05 -15.88
N ASP A 201 -13.71 -2.11 -15.52
CA ASP A 201 -12.32 -2.05 -15.07
C ASP A 201 -11.49 -3.28 -15.47
N PHE A 202 -12.07 -4.14 -16.30
CA PHE A 202 -11.48 -5.35 -16.88
C PHE A 202 -12.00 -5.56 -18.30
N HIS A 203 -11.10 -5.92 -19.21
CA HIS A 203 -11.40 -6.35 -20.58
C HIS A 203 -10.74 -7.72 -20.85
N PRO A 204 -11.37 -8.65 -21.61
CA PRO A 204 -10.82 -9.99 -21.85
C PRO A 204 -9.41 -10.03 -22.47
N SER A 205 -9.04 -9.03 -23.28
CA SER A 205 -7.68 -8.91 -23.83
C SER A 205 -6.62 -8.52 -22.81
N GLY A 206 -7.02 -8.11 -21.60
CA GLY A 206 -6.15 -7.56 -20.56
C GLY A 206 -5.74 -6.10 -20.80
N GLN A 207 -6.14 -5.48 -21.91
CA GLN A 207 -5.79 -4.09 -22.22
C GLN A 207 -6.74 -3.11 -21.52
N LEU A 208 -6.19 -2.28 -20.62
CA LEU A 208 -6.98 -1.33 -19.83
C LEU A 208 -7.61 -0.21 -20.67
N GLN A 209 -7.01 0.17 -21.80
CA GLN A 209 -7.56 1.21 -22.69
C GLN A 209 -8.95 0.88 -23.26
N TYR A 210 -9.35 -0.38 -23.22
CA TYR A 210 -10.68 -0.85 -23.63
C TYR A 210 -11.67 -0.94 -22.45
N THR A 211 -11.38 -0.29 -21.33
CA THR A 211 -12.26 -0.27 -20.15
C THR A 211 -12.66 1.14 -19.81
N LEU A 212 -13.82 1.32 -19.16
CA LEU A 212 -14.25 2.64 -18.68
C LEU A 212 -13.22 3.24 -17.72
N PHE A 213 -12.67 2.43 -16.82
CA PHE A 213 -11.61 2.82 -15.90
C PHE A 213 -10.37 3.32 -16.65
N GLY A 214 -9.90 2.62 -17.69
CA GLY A 214 -8.71 3.04 -18.43
C GLY A 214 -8.86 4.36 -19.20
N VAL A 215 -10.09 4.68 -19.61
CA VAL A 215 -10.41 5.98 -20.22
C VAL A 215 -10.47 7.08 -19.16
N LEU A 216 -11.10 6.81 -18.01
CA LEU A 216 -11.33 7.81 -16.96
C LEU A 216 -10.12 8.02 -16.01
N ASP A 217 -9.25 7.03 -15.84
CA ASP A 217 -8.14 7.11 -14.88
C ASP A 217 -6.96 7.91 -15.43
N LYS A 218 -6.93 9.20 -15.10
CA LYS A 218 -5.78 10.11 -15.21
C LYS A 218 -5.40 10.67 -13.83
N THR A 219 -5.71 9.96 -12.75
CA THR A 219 -5.38 10.42 -11.40
C THR A 219 -3.87 10.55 -11.22
N SER A 220 -3.47 11.52 -10.39
CA SER A 220 -2.06 11.84 -10.15
C SER A 220 -1.40 10.84 -9.19
N THR A 221 -2.19 10.22 -8.32
CA THR A 221 -1.73 9.30 -7.27
C THR A 221 -2.30 7.89 -7.45
N ALA A 222 -1.58 6.90 -6.93
CA ALA A 222 -2.04 5.51 -6.92
C ALA A 222 -3.28 5.30 -6.03
N MET A 223 -3.32 5.96 -4.85
CA MET A 223 -4.48 5.90 -3.96
C MET A 223 -5.73 6.55 -4.58
N GLY A 224 -5.56 7.64 -5.35
CA GLY A 224 -6.64 8.23 -6.16
C GLY A 224 -7.15 7.26 -7.22
N SER A 225 -6.26 6.58 -7.94
CA SER A 225 -6.61 5.58 -8.95
C SER A 225 -7.41 4.40 -8.35
N ARG A 226 -6.96 3.88 -7.19
CA ARG A 226 -7.71 2.86 -6.44
C ARG A 226 -9.08 3.38 -5.98
N CYS A 227 -9.15 4.63 -5.51
CA CYS A 227 -10.40 5.27 -5.11
C CYS A 227 -11.38 5.39 -6.29
N LEU A 228 -10.91 5.84 -7.45
CA LEU A 228 -11.72 5.91 -8.69
C LEU A 228 -12.27 4.54 -9.07
N ARG A 229 -11.43 3.48 -9.04
CA ARG A 229 -11.84 2.11 -9.36
C ARG A 229 -12.98 1.65 -8.45
N ARG A 230 -12.94 2.00 -7.16
CA ARG A 230 -14.02 1.70 -6.22
C ARG A 230 -15.31 2.43 -6.56
N TRP A 231 -15.23 3.72 -6.90
CA TRP A 231 -16.40 4.53 -7.23
C TRP A 231 -17.09 4.03 -8.51
N ILE A 232 -16.32 3.67 -9.55
CA ILE A 232 -16.86 3.10 -10.80
C ILE A 232 -17.59 1.77 -10.51
N ASN A 233 -17.02 0.94 -9.64
CA ASN A 233 -17.59 -0.36 -9.31
C ASN A 233 -18.76 -0.31 -8.30
N ARG A 234 -19.01 0.85 -7.68
CA ARG A 234 -20.12 1.06 -6.73
C ARG A 234 -20.78 2.43 -6.95
N PRO A 235 -21.63 2.57 -7.99
CA PRO A 235 -22.36 3.82 -8.23
C PRO A 235 -23.34 4.10 -7.09
N LEU A 236 -23.25 5.27 -6.47
CA LEU A 236 -24.07 5.65 -5.31
C LEU A 236 -25.49 6.06 -5.71
N ARG A 237 -26.46 5.83 -4.82
CA ARG A 237 -27.85 6.30 -4.97
C ARG A 237 -28.16 7.58 -4.20
N ASP A 238 -27.33 7.92 -3.21
CA ASP A 238 -27.51 9.13 -2.41
C ASP A 238 -27.20 10.38 -3.25
N ARG A 239 -28.27 11.10 -3.58
CA ARG A 239 -28.22 12.31 -4.41
C ARG A 239 -27.53 13.48 -3.72
N LYS A 240 -27.55 13.53 -2.38
CA LYS A 240 -26.84 14.58 -1.64
C LYS A 240 -25.34 14.44 -1.85
N ILE A 241 -24.83 13.20 -1.77
CA ILE A 241 -23.41 12.91 -2.03
C ILE A 241 -23.08 13.24 -3.50
N LEU A 242 -23.92 12.79 -4.45
CA LEU A 242 -23.68 13.06 -5.88
C LEU A 242 -23.67 14.56 -6.19
N ASN A 243 -24.63 15.32 -5.70
CA ASN A 243 -24.71 16.77 -5.93
C ASN A 243 -23.52 17.51 -5.29
N ASN A 244 -23.05 17.09 -4.12
CA ASN A 244 -21.83 17.65 -3.53
C ASN A 244 -20.60 17.39 -4.41
N ARG A 245 -20.48 16.18 -4.99
CA ARG A 245 -19.40 15.86 -5.94
C ARG A 245 -19.51 16.70 -7.21
N TYR A 246 -20.71 16.86 -7.77
CA TYR A 246 -20.92 17.69 -8.96
C TYR A 246 -20.56 19.15 -8.70
N ALA A 247 -21.03 19.73 -7.59
CA ALA A 247 -20.67 21.09 -7.21
C ALA A 247 -19.15 21.25 -7.00
N CYS A 248 -18.49 20.24 -6.43
CA CYS A 248 -17.04 20.24 -6.28
C CYS A 248 -16.31 20.19 -7.64
N ILE A 249 -16.78 19.36 -8.58
CA ILE A 249 -16.21 19.27 -9.93
C ILE A 249 -16.37 20.60 -10.66
N ASP A 250 -17.55 21.23 -10.57
CA ASP A 250 -17.82 22.55 -11.14
C ASP A 250 -16.86 23.62 -10.57
N SER A 251 -16.66 23.63 -9.25
CA SER A 251 -15.70 24.53 -8.60
C SER A 251 -14.25 24.28 -9.05
N LEU A 252 -13.88 23.04 -9.37
CA LEU A 252 -12.56 22.67 -9.88
C LEU A 252 -12.37 23.00 -11.38
N LEU A 253 -13.46 23.03 -12.14
CA LEU A 253 -13.49 23.46 -13.55
C LEU A 253 -13.33 24.98 -13.69
N ASN A 254 -13.90 25.75 -12.74
CA ASN A 254 -13.74 27.20 -12.70
C ASN A 254 -12.26 27.59 -12.67
N ASP A 255 -11.88 28.49 -13.57
CA ASP A 255 -10.49 28.93 -13.83
C ASP A 255 -9.47 27.76 -13.98
N ARG A 256 -9.97 26.57 -14.33
CA ARG A 256 -9.18 25.32 -14.42
C ARG A 256 -8.37 25.04 -13.16
N LEU A 257 -8.94 25.31 -11.98
CA LEU A 257 -8.31 25.05 -10.68
C LEU A 257 -7.77 23.61 -10.55
N TYR A 258 -8.41 22.63 -11.21
CA TYR A 258 -7.94 21.26 -11.27
C TYR A 258 -6.47 21.13 -11.73
N GLN A 259 -5.95 22.02 -12.59
CA GLN A 259 -4.56 21.99 -13.05
C GLN A 259 -3.56 22.32 -11.93
N ALA A 260 -3.88 23.32 -11.11
CA ALA A 260 -3.07 23.70 -9.96
C ALA A 260 -3.08 22.59 -8.90
N VAL A 261 -4.25 22.00 -8.65
CA VAL A 261 -4.42 20.86 -7.72
C VAL A 261 -3.61 19.65 -8.20
N GLN A 262 -3.73 19.24 -9.47
CA GLN A 262 -2.97 18.11 -10.03
C GLN A 262 -1.45 18.35 -9.98
N THR A 263 -1.00 19.59 -10.17
CA THR A 263 0.43 19.93 -10.09
C THR A 263 1.00 19.66 -8.69
N GLN A 264 0.23 19.92 -7.64
CA GLN A 264 0.60 19.55 -6.27
C GLN A 264 0.49 18.03 -6.07
N LEU A 265 -0.63 17.41 -6.47
CA LEU A 265 -0.88 15.98 -6.27
C LEU A 265 0.11 15.06 -6.99
N LYS A 266 0.72 15.47 -8.11
CA LYS A 266 1.79 14.69 -8.78
C LYS A 266 3.04 14.49 -7.92
N GLN A 267 3.23 15.31 -6.90
CA GLN A 267 4.35 15.21 -5.95
C GLN A 267 3.99 14.38 -4.70
N VAL A 268 2.72 14.01 -4.55
CA VAL A 268 2.20 13.22 -3.43
C VAL A 268 2.45 11.73 -3.71
N GLY A 269 3.07 11.06 -2.74
CA GLY A 269 3.26 9.61 -2.78
C GLY A 269 2.07 8.83 -2.23
N ASP A 270 2.15 7.50 -2.30
CA ASP A 270 1.12 6.59 -1.79
C ASP A 270 1.17 6.47 -0.25
N ILE A 271 0.79 7.55 0.43
CA ILE A 271 0.79 7.60 1.89
C ILE A 271 -0.25 6.66 2.53
N GLU A 272 -1.29 6.28 1.78
CA GLU A 272 -2.27 5.26 2.21
C GLU A 272 -1.54 3.94 2.53
N ARG A 273 -0.73 3.43 1.60
CA ARG A 273 0.04 2.18 1.81
C ARG A 273 1.22 2.34 2.76
N ILE A 274 1.90 3.50 2.73
CA ILE A 274 3.00 3.79 3.65
C ILE A 274 2.50 3.77 5.10
N SER A 275 1.32 4.36 5.37
CA SER A 275 0.73 4.39 6.72
C SER A 275 0.54 2.98 7.30
N SER A 276 0.05 2.03 6.50
CA SER A 276 -0.11 0.64 6.92
C SER A 276 1.22 -0.08 7.14
N ARG A 277 2.25 0.22 6.33
CA ARG A 277 3.60 -0.30 6.56
C ARG A 277 4.23 0.25 7.84
N ILE A 278 3.99 1.52 8.17
CA ILE A 278 4.42 2.13 9.45
C ILE A 278 3.72 1.42 10.61
N ALA A 279 2.41 1.23 10.50
CA ALA A 279 1.60 0.52 11.50
C ALA A 279 2.08 -0.92 11.76
N LEU A 280 2.53 -1.62 10.71
CA LEU A 280 3.09 -2.97 10.77
C LEU A 280 4.60 -3.00 11.08
N LYS A 281 5.22 -1.85 11.38
CA LYS A 281 6.68 -1.70 11.58
C LYS A 281 7.54 -2.29 10.45
N SER A 282 7.01 -2.26 9.23
CA SER A 282 7.64 -2.78 8.01
C SER A 282 8.00 -1.69 7.00
N ALA A 283 7.75 -0.42 7.34
CA ALA A 283 8.11 0.73 6.53
C ALA A 283 9.62 0.81 6.33
N ARG A 284 10.03 1.02 5.08
CA ARG A 284 11.43 1.17 4.68
C ARG A 284 11.86 2.64 4.77
N PRO A 285 13.16 2.94 4.84
CA PRO A 285 13.64 4.32 4.91
C PRO A 285 13.11 5.23 3.79
N ARG A 286 12.99 4.68 2.57
CA ARG A 286 12.40 5.41 1.44
C ARG A 286 10.90 5.68 1.58
N ASP A 287 10.16 4.87 2.33
CA ASP A 287 8.76 5.17 2.65
C ASP A 287 8.66 6.44 3.50
N LEU A 288 9.54 6.60 4.48
CA LEU A 288 9.58 7.80 5.33
C LEU A 288 10.02 9.04 4.56
N LEU A 289 10.92 8.88 3.58
CA LEU A 289 11.27 9.95 2.65
C LEU A 289 10.07 10.39 1.80
N VAL A 290 9.31 9.43 1.25
CA VAL A 290 8.11 9.73 0.46
C VAL A 290 7.04 10.41 1.32
N LEU A 291 6.85 9.95 2.56
CA LEU A 291 5.97 10.62 3.53
C LEU A 291 6.42 12.05 3.79
N ARG A 292 7.71 12.27 4.09
CA ARG A 292 8.31 13.61 4.30
C ARG A 292 8.02 14.54 3.13
N ASN A 293 8.28 14.08 1.91
CA ASN A 293 8.07 14.87 0.70
C ASN A 293 6.58 15.18 0.47
N THR A 294 5.70 14.21 0.75
CA THR A 294 4.25 14.41 0.68
C THR A 294 3.78 15.47 1.68
N LEU A 295 4.24 15.40 2.93
CA LEU A 295 3.88 16.38 3.96
C LEU A 295 4.37 17.79 3.61
N ALA A 296 5.52 17.92 2.94
CA ALA A 296 6.05 19.21 2.47
C ALA A 296 5.20 19.87 1.38
N VAL A 297 4.41 19.09 0.62
CA VAL A 297 3.51 19.59 -0.44
C VAL A 297 2.20 20.15 0.14
N LEU A 298 1.77 19.66 1.31
CA LEU A 298 0.45 19.99 1.87
C LEU A 298 0.22 21.50 2.05
N PRO A 299 1.15 22.32 2.55
CA PRO A 299 0.93 23.76 2.66
C PRO A 299 0.71 24.46 1.30
N GLY A 300 1.37 23.98 0.25
CA GLY A 300 1.14 24.45 -1.11
C GLY A 300 -0.26 24.10 -1.60
N LEU A 301 -0.71 22.88 -1.35
CA LEU A 301 -2.06 22.43 -1.68
C LEU A 301 -3.14 23.19 -0.90
N GLN A 302 -2.92 23.45 0.39
CA GLN A 302 -3.83 24.23 1.24
C GLN A 302 -4.06 25.64 0.69
N ARG A 303 -2.99 26.30 0.21
CA ARG A 303 -3.08 27.62 -0.44
C ARG A 303 -3.90 27.59 -1.73
N VAL A 304 -3.75 26.54 -2.54
CA VAL A 304 -4.53 26.38 -3.79
C VAL A 304 -6.03 26.24 -3.48
N LEU A 305 -6.38 25.62 -2.35
CA LEU A 305 -7.76 25.35 -1.97
C LEU A 305 -8.39 26.43 -1.05
N ILE A 306 -7.64 27.49 -0.69
CA ILE A 306 -8.06 28.38 0.39
C ILE A 306 -9.27 29.25 0.01
N ASP A 307 -9.29 29.73 -1.23
CA ASP A 307 -10.28 30.69 -1.75
C ASP A 307 -11.56 30.03 -2.26
N SER A 308 -11.67 28.71 -2.17
CA SER A 308 -12.87 27.99 -2.60
C SER A 308 -13.96 28.03 -1.52
N ASP A 309 -15.11 28.61 -1.86
CA ASP A 309 -16.33 28.58 -1.03
C ASP A 309 -17.08 27.25 -1.07
N ASN A 310 -16.63 26.27 -1.86
CA ASN A 310 -17.28 24.97 -1.97
C ASN A 310 -17.19 24.16 -0.66
N PRO A 311 -18.32 23.72 -0.06
CA PRO A 311 -18.31 22.98 1.20
C PRO A 311 -17.55 21.64 1.16
N GLN A 312 -17.58 20.92 0.03
CA GLN A 312 -16.87 19.65 -0.12
C GLN A 312 -15.36 19.89 -0.17
N LEU A 313 -14.90 20.92 -0.90
CA LEU A 313 -13.48 21.30 -0.90
C LEU A 313 -13.03 21.78 0.49
N GLY A 314 -13.87 22.52 1.22
CA GLY A 314 -13.59 22.89 2.61
C GLY A 314 -13.43 21.68 3.54
N LEU A 315 -14.29 20.66 3.39
CA LEU A 315 -14.18 19.40 4.14
C LEU A 315 -12.90 18.63 3.77
N LEU A 316 -12.58 18.51 2.48
CA LEU A 316 -11.36 17.86 2.00
C LEU A 316 -10.12 18.58 2.52
N ARG A 317 -10.10 19.91 2.45
CA ARG A 317 -9.04 20.75 3.00
C ARG A 317 -8.78 20.46 4.47
N LYS A 318 -9.85 20.35 5.28
CA LYS A 318 -9.78 20.00 6.70
C LYS A 318 -9.27 18.57 6.93
N ASN A 319 -9.70 17.60 6.13
CA ASN A 319 -9.30 16.20 6.26
C ASN A 319 -7.83 15.98 5.85
N ILE A 320 -7.38 16.67 4.81
CA ILE A 320 -5.97 16.66 4.36
C ILE A 320 -5.09 17.26 5.45
N GLY A 321 -5.44 18.46 5.93
CA GLY A 321 -4.71 19.17 6.97
C GLY A 321 -3.24 19.43 6.64
N GLU A 322 -2.53 20.11 7.55
CA GLU A 322 -1.07 20.17 7.55
C GLU A 322 -0.53 19.39 8.75
N GLN A 323 0.71 18.93 8.66
CA GLN A 323 1.38 18.21 9.75
C GLN A 323 2.80 18.75 9.96
N PRO A 324 2.95 20.02 10.39
CA PRO A 324 4.26 20.69 10.46
C PRO A 324 5.22 20.01 11.44
N ASP A 325 4.73 19.52 12.57
CA ASP A 325 5.56 18.85 13.58
C ASP A 325 6.14 17.53 13.05
N MET A 326 5.32 16.74 12.35
CA MET A 326 5.76 15.49 11.73
C MET A 326 6.73 15.74 10.56
N LEU A 327 6.47 16.78 9.75
CA LEU A 327 7.37 17.19 8.70
C LEU A 327 8.74 17.59 9.28
N ALA A 328 8.76 18.41 10.33
CA ALA A 328 9.98 18.84 11.00
C ALA A 328 10.74 17.65 11.61
N LEU A 329 10.02 16.71 12.23
CA LEU A 329 10.61 15.47 12.75
C LEU A 329 11.30 14.67 11.64
N LEU A 330 10.62 14.42 10.52
CA LEU A 330 11.16 13.65 9.40
C LEU A 330 12.33 14.36 8.70
N GLN A 331 12.29 15.70 8.59
CA GLN A 331 13.39 16.51 8.06
C GLN A 331 14.63 16.44 8.94
N LYS A 332 14.46 16.41 10.27
CA LYS A 332 15.57 16.26 11.22
C LYS A 332 16.08 14.81 11.29
N ALA A 333 15.21 13.83 11.12
CA ALA A 333 15.53 12.43 11.40
C ALA A 333 16.10 11.66 10.21
N ILE A 334 15.67 11.93 8.97
CA ILE A 334 15.98 11.10 7.81
C ILE A 334 16.81 11.89 6.79
N ILE A 335 17.91 11.27 6.31
CA ILE A 335 18.74 11.85 5.24
C ILE A 335 17.99 11.93 3.90
N ASP A 336 18.46 12.77 2.98
CA ASP A 336 17.78 12.96 1.68
C ASP A 336 17.84 11.75 0.75
N ASN A 337 18.91 10.94 0.85
CA ASN A 337 19.11 9.76 0.01
C ASN A 337 19.34 8.52 0.89
N PRO A 338 18.31 8.05 1.63
CA PRO A 338 18.46 6.91 2.51
C PRO A 338 18.60 5.61 1.69
N PRO A 339 19.36 4.64 2.22
CA PRO A 339 19.45 3.32 1.61
C PRO A 339 18.09 2.61 1.60
N VAL A 340 17.99 1.54 0.81
CA VAL A 340 16.73 0.80 0.65
C VAL A 340 16.32 0.10 1.94
N LEU A 341 17.28 -0.37 2.73
CA LEU A 341 17.05 -1.16 3.94
C LEU A 341 17.81 -0.56 5.12
N ILE A 342 17.16 -0.54 6.28
CA ILE A 342 17.77 -0.08 7.55
C ILE A 342 18.93 -0.96 8.00
N ARG A 343 19.00 -2.22 7.55
CA ARG A 343 20.09 -3.15 7.91
C ARG A 343 21.46 -2.69 7.42
N ASP A 344 21.50 -1.81 6.42
CA ASP A 344 22.73 -1.30 5.83
C ASP A 344 23.23 -0.04 6.56
N GLY A 345 22.46 0.51 7.52
CA GLY A 345 22.79 1.74 8.26
C GLY A 345 22.73 3.00 7.39
N GLY A 346 23.03 4.17 7.97
CA GLY A 346 23.11 5.43 7.23
C GLY A 346 21.75 5.99 6.77
N VAL A 347 20.71 5.78 7.57
CA VAL A 347 19.36 6.29 7.37
C VAL A 347 19.11 7.55 8.21
N ILE A 348 19.52 7.50 9.48
CA ILE A 348 19.29 8.58 10.43
C ILE A 348 20.26 9.74 10.14
N ALA A 349 19.76 10.97 10.10
CA ALA A 349 20.55 12.14 9.75
C ALA A 349 21.56 12.51 10.84
N PRO A 350 22.73 13.08 10.47
CA PRO A 350 23.66 13.66 11.43
C PRO A 350 22.99 14.75 12.28
N GLY A 351 23.30 14.82 13.57
CA GLY A 351 22.71 15.79 14.49
C GLY A 351 21.31 15.43 14.99
N TYR A 352 20.74 14.30 14.56
CA TYR A 352 19.49 13.80 15.12
C TYR A 352 19.67 13.33 16.56
N HIS A 353 20.74 12.56 16.83
CA HIS A 353 21.06 12.04 18.15
C HIS A 353 22.57 12.06 18.43
N PRO A 354 23.04 12.71 19.51
CA PRO A 354 24.47 12.91 19.77
C PRO A 354 25.25 11.60 19.94
N GLU A 355 24.68 10.62 20.63
CA GLU A 355 25.34 9.30 20.81
C GLU A 355 25.54 8.55 19.48
N LEU A 356 24.61 8.68 18.53
CA LEU A 356 24.79 8.06 17.21
C LEU A 356 25.91 8.76 16.43
N ASP A 357 26.00 10.08 16.53
CA ASP A 357 27.07 10.86 15.90
C ASP A 357 28.43 10.50 16.50
N GLU A 358 28.54 10.34 17.82
CA GLU A 358 29.77 9.88 18.49
C GLU A 358 30.19 8.48 18.01
N LEU A 359 29.25 7.54 17.96
CA LEU A 359 29.52 6.18 17.47
C LEU A 359 29.94 6.16 15.99
N ARG A 360 29.34 7.01 15.16
CA ARG A 360 29.71 7.16 13.73
C ARG A 360 31.09 7.79 13.57
N ASN A 361 31.40 8.82 14.35
CA ASN A 361 32.71 9.48 14.34
C ASN A 361 33.83 8.51 14.71
N LEU A 362 33.60 7.63 15.70
CA LEU A 362 34.55 6.56 16.05
C LEU A 362 34.81 5.61 14.86
N SER A 363 33.80 5.36 14.02
CA SER A 363 33.97 4.54 12.81
C SER A 363 34.56 5.32 11.62
N GLN A 364 34.33 6.63 11.48
CA GLN A 364 34.87 7.43 10.37
C GLN A 364 36.36 7.76 10.55
N ASN A 365 36.79 7.98 11.80
CA ASN A 365 38.20 8.13 12.15
C ASN A 365 39.02 6.85 11.88
N ALA A 366 38.36 5.74 11.57
CA ALA A 366 39.03 4.50 11.24
C ALA A 366 39.83 4.59 9.92
N ASP A 367 39.28 5.25 8.90
CA ASP A 367 39.92 5.33 7.59
C ASP A 367 41.21 6.15 7.65
N GLN A 368 41.22 7.22 8.46
CA GLN A 368 42.41 8.03 8.70
C GLN A 368 43.50 7.25 9.45
N PHE A 369 43.12 6.49 10.50
CA PHE A 369 44.07 5.64 11.22
C PHE A 369 44.72 4.60 10.30
N LEU A 370 43.97 4.01 9.37
CA LEU A 370 44.50 3.04 8.40
C LEU A 370 45.51 3.68 7.44
N ILE A 371 45.24 4.90 6.97
CA ILE A 371 46.18 5.66 6.13
C ILE A 371 47.45 6.00 6.90
N ASP A 372 47.32 6.48 8.14
CA ASP A 372 48.44 6.85 8.99
C ASP A 372 49.31 5.62 9.32
N MET A 373 48.67 4.47 9.59
CA MET A 373 49.35 3.19 9.81
C MET A 373 50.05 2.71 8.54
N GLU A 374 49.40 2.75 7.37
CA GLU A 374 50.00 2.36 6.10
C GLU A 374 51.28 3.18 5.82
N ASN A 375 51.23 4.49 6.02
CA ASN A 375 52.38 5.38 5.82
C ASN A 375 53.51 5.10 6.82
N ARG A 376 53.16 4.85 8.09
CA ARG A 376 54.12 4.50 9.14
C ARG A 376 54.84 3.19 8.82
N GLU A 377 54.10 2.16 8.41
CA GLU A 377 54.67 0.86 8.08
C GLU A 377 55.50 0.88 6.79
N LYS A 378 55.09 1.65 5.78
CA LYS A 378 55.90 1.91 4.58
C LYS A 378 57.25 2.54 4.94
N ALA A 379 57.25 3.54 5.82
CA ALA A 379 58.46 4.23 6.26
C ALA A 379 59.37 3.31 7.10
N ALA A 380 58.80 2.51 8.00
CA ALA A 380 59.55 1.62 8.88
C ALA A 380 60.18 0.42 8.15
N THR A 381 59.47 -0.16 7.18
CA THR A 381 59.92 -1.36 6.46
C THR A 381 60.65 -1.06 5.14
N GLY A 382 60.52 0.16 4.61
CA GLY A 382 61.01 0.55 3.29
C GLY A 382 60.24 -0.09 2.13
N LEU A 383 59.07 -0.70 2.40
CA LEU A 383 58.25 -1.40 1.41
C LEU A 383 57.19 -0.46 0.83
N THR A 384 57.52 0.24 -0.26
CA THR A 384 56.62 1.25 -0.88
C THR A 384 55.29 0.70 -1.38
N ASN A 385 55.22 -0.59 -1.73
CA ASN A 385 54.02 -1.27 -2.23
C ASN A 385 53.14 -1.91 -1.13
N LEU A 386 53.47 -1.72 0.14
CA LEU A 386 52.66 -2.19 1.27
C LEU A 386 51.29 -1.51 1.25
N LYS A 387 50.21 -2.27 1.43
CA LYS A 387 48.84 -1.74 1.54
C LYS A 387 48.09 -2.31 2.71
N VAL A 388 47.36 -1.48 3.43
CA VAL A 388 46.42 -1.93 4.46
C VAL A 388 45.03 -2.04 3.82
N ASN A 389 44.46 -3.24 3.82
CA ASN A 389 43.18 -3.53 3.17
C ASN A 389 42.24 -4.28 4.12
N TYR A 390 40.96 -4.30 3.77
CA TYR A 390 39.92 -5.07 4.47
C TYR A 390 39.26 -6.06 3.52
N ASN A 391 38.96 -7.26 4.03
CA ASN A 391 38.02 -8.16 3.39
C ASN A 391 37.05 -8.77 4.42
N ARG A 392 35.88 -9.23 3.96
CA ARG A 392 34.82 -9.75 4.84
C ARG A 392 35.16 -11.08 5.56
N VAL A 393 36.10 -11.87 5.05
CA VAL A 393 36.40 -13.23 5.55
C VAL A 393 37.55 -13.22 6.55
N HIS A 394 38.56 -12.39 6.29
CA HIS A 394 39.81 -12.31 7.03
C HIS A 394 40.03 -10.92 7.61
N GLY A 395 39.03 -10.04 7.65
CA GLY A 395 39.13 -8.74 8.33
C GLY A 395 40.17 -7.79 7.72
N TYR A 396 40.78 -6.95 8.56
CA TYR A 396 41.88 -6.08 8.16
C TYR A 396 43.19 -6.88 8.02
N TYR A 397 44.02 -6.49 7.06
CA TYR A 397 45.33 -7.09 6.83
C TYR A 397 46.28 -6.14 6.11
N ILE A 398 47.57 -6.40 6.27
CA ILE A 398 48.67 -5.74 5.56
C ILE A 398 49.09 -6.66 4.41
N GLU A 399 48.98 -6.18 3.19
CA GLU A 399 49.34 -6.92 1.98
C GLU A 399 50.74 -6.52 1.50
N ILE A 400 51.61 -7.52 1.34
CA ILE A 400 53.00 -7.35 0.94
C ILE A 400 53.31 -8.30 -0.23
N SER A 401 54.10 -7.85 -1.19
CA SER A 401 54.58 -8.69 -2.30
C SER A 401 55.44 -9.85 -1.78
N ARG A 402 55.24 -11.05 -2.33
CA ARG A 402 55.98 -12.25 -1.94
C ARG A 402 57.49 -12.13 -2.16
N LEU A 403 57.91 -11.26 -3.09
CA LEU A 403 59.32 -10.91 -3.35
C LEU A 403 60.01 -10.22 -2.16
N HIS A 404 59.24 -9.73 -1.20
CA HIS A 404 59.74 -9.03 -0.02
C HIS A 404 59.38 -9.73 1.29
N ALA A 405 58.95 -11.00 1.23
CA ALA A 405 58.55 -11.78 2.41
C ALA A 405 59.66 -11.87 3.48
N GLU A 406 60.94 -11.89 3.07
CA GLU A 406 62.09 -11.92 3.99
C GLU A 406 62.33 -10.59 4.71
N LYS A 407 61.78 -9.47 4.21
CA LYS A 407 61.86 -8.14 4.82
C LYS A 407 60.70 -7.84 5.76
N VAL A 408 59.79 -8.81 5.96
CA VAL A 408 58.63 -8.65 6.83
C VAL A 408 59.09 -8.71 8.29
N PRO A 409 58.72 -7.73 9.14
CA PRO A 409 59.09 -7.74 10.55
C PRO A 409 58.54 -8.95 11.31
N VAL A 410 59.26 -9.39 12.36
CA VAL A 410 58.89 -10.58 13.15
C VAL A 410 57.55 -10.45 13.88
N HIS A 411 57.14 -9.21 14.20
CA HIS A 411 55.87 -8.94 14.89
C HIS A 411 54.64 -9.02 13.97
N TYR A 412 54.82 -9.28 12.67
CA TYR A 412 53.74 -9.51 11.72
C TYR A 412 53.30 -10.97 11.76
N THR A 413 52.04 -11.22 12.09
CA THR A 413 51.47 -12.57 12.08
C THR A 413 50.83 -12.84 10.73
N ARG A 414 51.27 -13.90 10.02
CA ARG A 414 50.74 -14.24 8.70
C ARG A 414 49.29 -14.73 8.78
N LYS A 415 48.39 -14.10 8.02
CA LYS A 415 46.95 -14.39 7.97
C LYS A 415 46.56 -15.22 6.76
N GLN A 416 47.14 -14.95 5.58
CA GLN A 416 46.81 -15.64 4.32
C GLN A 416 47.95 -15.54 3.30
N THR A 417 48.12 -16.58 2.47
CA THR A 417 49.10 -16.59 1.36
C THR A 417 48.35 -16.69 0.02
N LEU A 418 48.66 -15.80 -0.93
CA LEU A 418 48.06 -15.76 -2.27
C LEU A 418 49.12 -15.88 -3.38
N LYS A 419 48.65 -16.00 -4.62
CA LYS A 419 49.51 -16.08 -5.82
C LYS A 419 50.12 -14.70 -6.12
N GLY A 420 51.17 -14.34 -5.38
CA GLY A 420 51.99 -13.14 -5.60
C GLY A 420 52.10 -12.19 -4.40
N VAL A 421 51.20 -12.31 -3.42
CA VAL A 421 51.19 -11.49 -2.20
C VAL A 421 50.96 -12.34 -0.96
N GLU A 422 51.47 -11.88 0.18
CA GLU A 422 51.21 -12.43 1.50
C GLU A 422 50.51 -11.38 2.36
N ARG A 423 49.55 -11.83 3.18
CA ARG A 423 48.72 -10.99 4.04
C ARG A 423 49.07 -11.24 5.50
N TYR A 424 49.30 -10.17 6.24
CA TYR A 424 49.70 -10.20 7.65
C TYR A 424 48.76 -9.37 8.52
N ILE A 425 48.82 -9.57 9.83
CA ILE A 425 48.16 -8.75 10.84
C ILE A 425 49.12 -8.47 12.00
N THR A 426 49.03 -7.30 12.59
CA THR A 426 49.77 -6.91 13.80
C THR A 426 48.82 -6.84 14.99
N GLU A 427 49.35 -6.87 16.21
CA GLU A 427 48.52 -6.70 17.42
C GLU A 427 47.80 -5.35 17.46
N GLU A 428 48.46 -4.27 17.01
CA GLU A 428 47.86 -2.93 16.89
C GLU A 428 46.69 -2.95 15.90
N LEU A 429 46.88 -3.52 14.70
CA LEU A 429 45.82 -3.59 13.70
C LEU A 429 44.65 -4.46 14.17
N LYS A 430 44.92 -5.52 14.93
CA LYS A 430 43.89 -6.39 15.50
C LYS A 430 43.07 -5.66 16.59
N ALA A 431 43.74 -4.98 17.52
CA ALA A 431 43.06 -4.21 18.57
C ALA A 431 42.20 -3.08 17.96
N PHE A 432 42.69 -2.45 16.90
CA PHE A 432 41.94 -1.48 16.13
C PHE A 432 40.76 -2.11 15.37
N GLU A 433 40.95 -3.26 14.71
CA GLU A 433 39.89 -4.02 14.04
C GLU A 433 38.74 -4.33 15.01
N ASP A 434 39.05 -4.88 16.19
CA ASP A 434 38.05 -5.21 17.22
C ASP A 434 37.29 -3.95 17.69
N LYS A 435 37.99 -2.83 17.89
CA LYS A 435 37.39 -1.55 18.30
C LYS A 435 36.45 -0.98 17.23
N VAL A 436 36.87 -0.97 15.96
CA VAL A 436 36.09 -0.41 14.85
C VAL A 436 34.88 -1.29 14.53
N LEU A 437 35.05 -2.62 14.50
CA LEU A 437 33.94 -3.54 14.27
C LEU A 437 32.89 -3.42 15.40
N SER A 438 33.33 -3.38 16.66
CA SER A 438 32.43 -3.17 17.79
C SER A 438 31.70 -1.82 17.71
N ALA A 439 32.38 -0.73 17.33
CA ALA A 439 31.75 0.57 17.16
C ALA A 439 30.74 0.59 16.01
N ARG A 440 31.03 -0.05 14.87
CA ARG A 440 30.11 -0.18 13.72
C ARG A 440 28.87 -0.98 14.09
N GLU A 441 29.03 -2.11 14.78
CA GLU A 441 27.91 -2.93 15.24
C GLU A 441 27.02 -2.17 16.23
N LYS A 442 27.63 -1.47 17.21
CA LYS A 442 26.90 -0.62 18.16
C LYS A 442 26.17 0.52 17.45
N SER A 443 26.83 1.22 16.52
CA SER A 443 26.22 2.29 15.73
C SER A 443 25.02 1.78 14.94
N LEU A 444 25.14 0.63 14.27
CA LEU A 444 24.05 0.06 13.48
C LEU A 444 22.89 -0.42 14.35
N SER A 445 23.18 -1.05 15.49
CA SER A 445 22.16 -1.48 16.45
C SER A 445 21.40 -0.28 17.02
N PHE A 446 22.12 0.76 17.42
CA PHE A 446 21.53 1.98 17.96
C PHE A 446 20.75 2.78 16.90
N GLU A 447 21.24 2.82 15.67
CA GLU A 447 20.49 3.41 14.56
C GLU A 447 19.18 2.66 14.29
N LYS A 448 19.16 1.33 14.39
CA LYS A 448 17.93 0.54 14.29
C LYS A 448 16.94 0.86 15.41
N SER A 449 17.41 1.00 16.65
CA SER A 449 16.51 1.36 17.77
C SER A 449 15.92 2.76 17.59
N LEU A 450 16.71 3.74 17.13
CA LEU A 450 16.22 5.08 16.82
C LEU A 450 15.19 5.06 15.68
N TYR A 451 15.41 4.22 14.67
CA TYR A 451 14.45 4.05 13.57
C TYR A 451 13.14 3.42 14.05
N GLU A 452 13.19 2.40 14.91
CA GLU A 452 11.99 1.82 15.53
C GLU A 452 11.24 2.83 16.41
N GLU A 453 11.96 3.63 17.18
CA GLU A 453 11.38 4.74 17.97
C GLU A 453 10.66 5.74 17.06
N LEU A 454 11.31 6.15 15.95
CA LEU A 454 10.70 7.03 14.96
C LEU A 454 9.41 6.45 14.39
N LEU A 455 9.36 5.16 14.07
CA LEU A 455 8.13 4.50 13.62
C LEU A 455 7.03 4.51 14.69
N ASN A 456 7.38 4.38 15.97
CA ASN A 456 6.40 4.48 17.07
C ASN A 456 5.85 5.90 17.19
N LEU A 457 6.70 6.92 17.09
CA LEU A 457 6.30 8.33 17.13
C LEU A 457 5.33 8.67 15.99
N ILE A 458 5.66 8.25 14.77
CA ILE A 458 4.78 8.46 13.60
C ILE A 458 3.49 7.64 13.74
N GLY A 459 3.59 6.40 14.23
CA GLY A 459 2.46 5.51 14.45
C GLY A 459 1.41 6.06 15.43
N ALA A 460 1.78 6.98 16.33
CA ALA A 460 0.83 7.66 17.20
C ALA A 460 -0.13 8.60 16.45
N SER A 461 0.27 9.10 15.27
CA SER A 461 -0.53 10.00 14.41
C SER A 461 -1.14 9.28 13.21
N LEU A 462 -1.29 7.96 13.30
CA LEU A 462 -1.81 7.13 12.22
C LEU A 462 -3.25 7.50 11.80
N PRO A 463 -4.20 7.80 12.71
CA PRO A 463 -5.54 8.26 12.32
C PRO A 463 -5.52 9.54 11.47
N GLU A 464 -4.65 10.50 11.80
CA GLU A 464 -4.47 11.74 11.05
C GLU A 464 -3.91 11.45 9.65
N LEU A 465 -2.93 10.55 9.55
CA LEU A 465 -2.33 10.15 8.27
C LEU A 465 -3.34 9.43 7.37
N GLN A 466 -4.14 8.52 7.91
CA GLN A 466 -5.17 7.82 7.13
C GLN A 466 -6.28 8.77 6.64
N ARG A 467 -6.70 9.73 7.48
CA ARG A 467 -7.65 10.78 7.08
C ARG A 467 -7.07 11.68 5.99
N CYS A 468 -5.79 12.05 6.09
CA CYS A 468 -5.10 12.82 5.07
C CYS A 468 -5.02 12.04 3.74
N ALA A 469 -4.62 10.77 3.79
CA ALA A 469 -4.56 9.90 2.62
C ALA A 469 -5.92 9.78 1.92
N ALA A 470 -7.00 9.55 2.69
CA ALA A 470 -8.35 9.48 2.14
C ALA A 470 -8.80 10.81 1.51
N GLY A 471 -8.50 11.94 2.15
CA GLY A 471 -8.80 13.27 1.63
C GLY A 471 -8.04 13.59 0.34
N LEU A 472 -6.75 13.24 0.27
CA LEU A 472 -5.93 13.39 -0.94
C LEU A 472 -6.42 12.49 -2.08
N ALA A 473 -6.76 11.23 -1.79
CA ALA A 473 -7.30 10.31 -2.78
C ALA A 473 -8.65 10.79 -3.34
N GLU A 474 -9.55 11.29 -2.50
CA GLU A 474 -10.83 11.85 -2.95
C GLU A 474 -10.65 13.12 -3.78
N LEU A 475 -9.79 14.04 -3.35
CA LEU A 475 -9.47 15.25 -4.10
C LEU A 475 -8.89 14.93 -5.48
N ASP A 476 -7.99 13.94 -5.56
CA ASP A 476 -7.41 13.48 -6.83
C ASP A 476 -8.47 12.93 -7.78
N VAL A 477 -9.43 12.14 -7.28
CA VAL A 477 -10.54 11.63 -8.11
C VAL A 477 -11.43 12.76 -8.62
N LEU A 478 -11.79 13.72 -7.77
CA LEU A 478 -12.63 14.85 -8.16
C LEU A 478 -11.92 15.77 -9.15
N SER A 479 -10.63 16.04 -8.92
CA SER A 479 -9.78 16.79 -9.85
C SER A 479 -9.59 16.05 -11.17
N ASN A 480 -9.49 14.72 -11.15
CA ASN A 480 -9.48 13.89 -12.35
C ASN A 480 -10.81 13.99 -13.10
N PHE A 481 -11.96 13.95 -12.42
CA PHE A 481 -13.25 14.11 -13.09
C PHE A 481 -13.44 15.49 -13.72
N ALA A 482 -12.96 16.56 -13.08
CA ALA A 482 -12.95 17.89 -13.69
C ALA A 482 -12.12 17.91 -14.98
N GLU A 483 -10.88 17.38 -14.94
CA GLU A 483 -10.05 17.27 -16.14
C GLU A 483 -10.70 16.40 -17.22
N ARG A 484 -11.28 15.24 -16.85
CA ARG A 484 -11.95 14.38 -17.83
C ARG A 484 -13.18 15.03 -18.43
N ALA A 485 -13.92 15.82 -17.65
CA ALA A 485 -15.08 16.54 -18.15
C ALA A 485 -14.69 17.60 -19.18
N ASP A 486 -13.63 18.38 -18.91
CA ASP A 486 -13.07 19.36 -19.86
C ASP A 486 -12.55 18.67 -21.12
N THR A 487 -11.67 17.68 -20.96
CA THR A 487 -10.97 17.03 -22.09
C THR A 487 -11.87 16.12 -22.94
N LEU A 488 -12.86 15.43 -22.35
CA LEU A 488 -13.80 14.57 -23.09
C LEU A 488 -15.11 15.28 -23.47
N ASN A 489 -15.21 16.59 -23.18
CA ASN A 489 -16.41 17.39 -23.39
C ASN A 489 -17.65 16.73 -22.75
N LEU A 490 -17.57 16.39 -21.46
CA LEU A 490 -18.68 15.79 -20.70
C LEU A 490 -19.53 16.88 -20.05
N SER A 491 -20.82 16.61 -19.89
CA SER A 491 -21.77 17.51 -19.24
C SER A 491 -22.24 16.94 -17.90
N GLN A 492 -22.48 17.84 -16.93
CA GLN A 492 -23.06 17.45 -15.66
C GLN A 492 -24.51 16.95 -15.86
N PRO A 493 -24.88 15.76 -15.35
CA PRO A 493 -26.24 15.27 -15.43
C PRO A 493 -27.16 15.97 -14.41
N THR A 494 -28.45 16.04 -14.71
CA THR A 494 -29.50 16.44 -13.76
C THR A 494 -30.24 15.21 -13.25
N LEU A 495 -30.36 15.07 -11.93
CA LEU A 495 -31.03 13.93 -11.30
C LEU A 495 -32.51 14.26 -11.01
N LEU A 496 -33.44 13.47 -11.56
CA LEU A 496 -34.87 13.65 -11.39
C LEU A 496 -35.45 12.71 -10.32
N ASP A 497 -36.52 13.13 -9.64
CA ASP A 497 -37.27 12.28 -8.69
C ASP A 497 -38.05 11.15 -9.33
N LYS A 498 -38.35 11.28 -10.63
CA LYS A 498 -39.17 10.32 -11.38
C LYS A 498 -38.30 9.37 -12.17
N ALA A 499 -38.78 8.13 -12.33
CA ALA A 499 -38.18 7.16 -13.22
C ALA A 499 -38.19 7.68 -14.67
N GLY A 500 -37.01 7.69 -15.28
CA GLY A 500 -36.80 8.15 -16.65
C GLY A 500 -35.33 8.38 -16.92
N ILE A 501 -34.96 8.37 -18.19
CA ILE A 501 -33.60 8.66 -18.66
C ILE A 501 -33.76 9.47 -19.95
N THR A 502 -33.20 10.67 -19.99
CA THR A 502 -33.11 11.47 -21.20
C THR A 502 -31.63 11.74 -21.48
N ILE A 503 -31.17 11.38 -22.67
CA ILE A 503 -29.82 11.62 -23.13
C ILE A 503 -29.94 12.35 -24.47
N GLU A 504 -29.24 13.47 -24.59
CA GLU A 504 -29.12 14.24 -25.82
C GLU A 504 -27.65 14.18 -26.26
N GLY A 505 -27.39 13.74 -27.50
CA GLY A 505 -26.03 13.60 -28.02
C GLY A 505 -25.17 12.59 -27.23
N GLY A 506 -25.75 11.48 -26.79
CA GLY A 506 -25.07 10.44 -26.01
C GLY A 506 -23.95 9.74 -26.80
N ARG A 507 -22.85 9.43 -26.11
CA ARG A 507 -21.65 8.80 -26.69
C ARG A 507 -21.17 7.65 -25.81
N HIS A 508 -20.64 6.61 -26.44
CA HIS A 508 -19.98 5.52 -25.72
C HIS A 508 -18.50 5.86 -25.53
N LEU A 509 -18.13 6.32 -24.33
CA LEU A 509 -16.79 6.88 -24.05
C LEU A 509 -15.62 5.97 -24.44
N VAL A 510 -15.71 4.66 -24.22
CA VAL A 510 -14.62 3.75 -24.59
C VAL A 510 -14.50 3.63 -26.12
N VAL A 511 -15.60 3.32 -26.82
CA VAL A 511 -15.62 3.17 -28.28
C VAL A 511 -15.17 4.46 -28.98
N GLU A 512 -15.61 5.62 -28.50
CA GLU A 512 -15.21 6.94 -29.03
C GLU A 512 -13.68 7.15 -28.96
N GLN A 513 -13.02 6.68 -27.90
CA GLN A 513 -11.58 6.89 -27.72
C GLN A 513 -10.70 5.88 -28.47
N VAL A 514 -11.25 4.71 -28.82
CA VAL A 514 -10.47 3.62 -29.45
C VAL A 514 -10.74 3.51 -30.94
N SER A 515 -11.76 4.19 -31.45
CA SER A 515 -12.11 4.19 -32.87
C SER A 515 -11.34 5.28 -33.62
N ASP A 516 -10.80 4.93 -34.79
CA ASP A 516 -10.21 5.88 -35.73
C ASP A 516 -11.27 6.71 -36.48
N ILE A 517 -12.56 6.35 -36.33
CA ILE A 517 -13.69 7.00 -37.00
C ILE A 517 -14.44 7.84 -35.97
N PRO A 518 -14.90 9.06 -36.32
CA PRO A 518 -15.73 9.87 -35.43
C PRO A 518 -16.96 9.11 -34.92
N PHE A 519 -17.17 9.12 -33.61
CA PHE A 519 -18.34 8.48 -32.99
C PHE A 519 -19.60 9.29 -33.29
N VAL A 520 -20.65 8.61 -33.77
CA VAL A 520 -21.95 9.24 -34.03
C VAL A 520 -22.77 9.27 -32.74
N ALA A 521 -23.02 10.46 -32.22
CA ALA A 521 -23.82 10.67 -31.03
C ALA A 521 -25.29 10.28 -31.26
N ASN A 522 -25.95 9.73 -30.23
CA ASN A 522 -27.35 9.30 -30.31
C ASN A 522 -28.15 9.73 -29.08
N ASP A 523 -29.43 10.06 -29.31
CA ASP A 523 -30.35 10.43 -28.24
C ASP A 523 -31.02 9.20 -27.62
N LEU A 524 -31.51 9.34 -26.39
CA LEU A 524 -32.31 8.35 -25.69
C LEU A 524 -33.41 9.02 -24.87
N THR A 525 -34.60 8.43 -24.87
CA THR A 525 -35.67 8.86 -23.97
C THR A 525 -36.44 7.66 -23.43
N PHE A 526 -36.34 7.45 -22.12
CA PHE A 526 -37.18 6.57 -21.34
C PHE A 526 -38.07 7.38 -20.41
N SER A 527 -39.34 7.01 -20.33
CA SER A 527 -40.32 7.60 -19.42
C SER A 527 -41.29 6.54 -18.91
N ASN A 528 -42.16 6.91 -17.97
CA ASN A 528 -43.24 6.02 -17.53
C ASN A 528 -44.22 5.63 -18.65
N GLN A 529 -44.26 6.36 -19.78
CA GLN A 529 -45.06 5.99 -20.96
C GLN A 529 -44.22 5.21 -21.99
N ARG A 530 -42.90 5.44 -22.03
CA ARG A 530 -41.95 4.81 -22.96
C ARG A 530 -40.89 4.04 -22.15
N ARG A 531 -41.23 2.83 -21.73
CA ARG A 531 -40.39 1.98 -20.83
C ARG A 531 -39.57 0.92 -21.55
N MET A 532 -39.87 0.67 -22.82
CA MET A 532 -39.25 -0.38 -23.63
C MET A 532 -39.00 0.15 -25.04
N LEU A 533 -37.81 -0.12 -25.57
CA LEU A 533 -37.44 0.17 -26.96
C LEU A 533 -37.14 -1.15 -27.66
N VAL A 534 -37.78 -1.37 -28.81
CA VAL A 534 -37.43 -2.48 -29.70
C VAL A 534 -36.41 -1.94 -30.71
N ILE A 535 -35.15 -2.28 -30.51
CA ILE A 535 -34.03 -1.79 -31.34
C ILE A 535 -33.72 -2.82 -32.42
N THR A 536 -34.06 -2.50 -33.66
CA THR A 536 -33.78 -3.32 -34.85
C THR A 536 -32.72 -2.68 -35.74
N GLY A 537 -32.03 -3.50 -36.54
CA GLY A 537 -31.02 -3.01 -37.47
C GLY A 537 -30.08 -4.13 -37.92
N PRO A 538 -29.28 -3.90 -38.98
CA PRO A 538 -28.35 -4.90 -39.49
C PRO A 538 -27.29 -5.29 -38.45
N ASN A 539 -26.62 -6.43 -38.66
CA ASN A 539 -25.41 -6.77 -37.91
C ASN A 539 -24.36 -5.67 -38.11
N MET A 540 -23.58 -5.40 -37.07
CA MET A 540 -22.61 -4.29 -37.03
C MET A 540 -23.22 -2.87 -37.10
N GLY A 541 -24.55 -2.74 -37.08
CA GLY A 541 -25.25 -1.44 -37.03
C GLY A 541 -25.25 -0.74 -35.66
N GLY A 542 -24.31 -1.03 -34.76
CA GLY A 542 -24.14 -0.32 -33.48
C GLY A 542 -25.17 -0.63 -32.37
N LYS A 543 -26.12 -1.57 -32.57
CA LYS A 543 -27.18 -1.87 -31.59
C LYS A 543 -26.67 -2.15 -30.16
N SER A 544 -25.68 -3.03 -30.02
CA SER A 544 -25.12 -3.38 -28.71
C SER A 544 -24.32 -2.22 -28.10
N THR A 545 -23.66 -1.41 -28.93
CA THR A 545 -22.95 -0.19 -28.50
C THR A 545 -23.91 0.91 -28.04
N TYR A 546 -25.13 0.95 -28.56
CA TYR A 546 -26.17 1.88 -28.11
C TYR A 546 -26.81 1.44 -26.79
N MET A 547 -26.91 0.12 -26.55
CA MET A 547 -27.45 -0.41 -25.29
C MET A 547 -26.48 -0.31 -24.11
N ARG A 548 -25.18 -0.39 -24.40
CA ARG A 548 -24.10 -0.18 -23.44
C ARG A 548 -23.87 1.32 -23.28
#